data_AF-B0RHL6-F1
#
_entry.id   AF-B0RHL6-F1
#
_cell.length_a   1.000
_cell.length_b   1.000
_cell.length_c   1.000
_cell.angle_alpha   90.00
_cell.angle_beta   90.00
_cell.angle_gamma   90.00
#
_symmetry.space_group_name_H-M   'P 1'
#
loop_
_entity.id
_entity.type
_entity.pdbx_description
1 polymer ?
#
loop_
_entity_poly.entity_id
_entity_poly.type
_entity_poly.pdbx_seq_one_letter_code
_entity_poly.pdbx_strand_id
1 'polypeptide(L)'
;MILNKVGCARAACGRPGRDARAGLIDWGDDPKEHDVTDTPAPATAASVPRAEVGVIGGSGLYSLLDPATSESHRIQTPFGPTSSEVTVGELAGRRVAFLTRHGADHSVAPHLIDYRANIWALASLGVSAIVSSSAVGGVSPDYPPGSLVLTDQLLDRTWGRPDTFFDAGVVQHLSAADPFDPELHARAAAALVELEGGDRADPAGPLRTSGTVVVIQGPRFSTRAESLWFRQAGAHIVNMTQYPEVVLASELNIGTVNLSFVTDADAGLAPLPGEQGDAVTADLVFARLRDAQPRIVRAIEAVVRAIPDDYRGRPLIDPDAVASVLGRPVTGATGDAGATDPTGARS
;
A
#
# COMPACT_ATOMS: atom_id res chain seq x y z
N MET A 1 58.64 -8.24 7.64
CA MET A 1 58.59 -7.72 6.26
C MET A 1 57.69 -6.48 6.27
N ILE A 2 58.25 -5.30 6.50
CA ILE A 2 58.91 -4.41 5.52
C ILE A 2 57.89 -3.75 4.58
N LEU A 3 57.59 -2.49 4.90
CA LEU A 3 57.45 -1.27 4.07
C LEU A 3 56.97 -1.41 2.60
N ASN A 4 56.00 -0.57 2.20
CA ASN A 4 56.35 0.71 1.55
C ASN A 4 55.18 1.71 1.42
N LYS A 5 55.48 2.96 1.83
CA LYS A 5 54.89 4.21 1.33
C LYS A 5 55.53 4.53 -0.02
N VAL A 6 54.77 5.14 -0.93
CA VAL A 6 55.28 6.17 -1.86
C VAL A 6 54.18 7.20 -2.09
N GLY A 7 54.53 8.49 -1.99
CA GLY A 7 53.67 9.63 -2.29
C GLY A 7 54.14 10.41 -3.54
N CYS A 8 53.78 11.70 -3.57
CA CYS A 8 54.03 12.76 -4.58
C CYS A 8 53.00 12.86 -5.72
N ALA A 9 52.56 14.03 -6.20
CA ALA A 9 52.84 15.43 -5.83
C ALA A 9 51.77 16.36 -6.46
N ARG A 10 51.71 17.59 -5.92
CA ARG A 10 50.92 18.75 -6.36
C ARG A 10 51.33 19.29 -7.73
N ALA A 11 50.39 19.98 -8.40
CA ALA A 11 50.71 21.19 -9.17
C ALA A 11 49.53 22.18 -9.12
N ALA A 12 49.85 23.44 -8.83
CA ALA A 12 48.98 24.61 -8.83
C ALA A 12 49.58 25.65 -9.78
N CYS A 13 48.72 26.41 -10.47
CA CYS A 13 48.93 27.72 -11.11
C CYS A 13 47.51 28.19 -11.51
N GLY A 14 46.99 29.40 -11.34
CA GLY A 14 47.58 30.72 -11.16
C GLY A 14 46.82 31.70 -12.09
N ARG A 15 45.98 32.58 -11.50
CA ARG A 15 45.19 33.71 -12.06
C ARG A 15 46.07 34.75 -12.82
N PRO A 16 45.59 35.83 -13.52
CA PRO A 16 44.46 36.77 -13.26
C PRO A 16 43.67 37.20 -14.54
N GLY A 17 42.57 37.98 -14.59
CA GLY A 17 41.99 39.08 -13.81
C GLY A 17 41.88 40.32 -14.74
N ARG A 18 40.73 41.00 -14.81
CA ARG A 18 40.61 42.47 -15.04
C ARG A 18 39.15 42.97 -15.04
N ASP A 19 39.00 44.09 -14.35
CA ASP A 19 37.85 44.96 -14.19
C ASP A 19 37.42 45.67 -15.49
N ALA A 20 36.17 46.13 -15.54
CA ALA A 20 35.86 47.53 -15.89
C ALA A 20 34.41 47.89 -15.52
N ARG A 21 34.29 48.93 -14.67
CA ARG A 21 33.08 49.74 -14.47
C ARG A 21 32.94 50.77 -15.60
N ALA A 22 31.71 51.03 -16.01
CA ALA A 22 31.17 52.32 -16.50
C ALA A 22 29.65 52.11 -16.64
N GLY A 23 28.74 52.96 -16.20
CA GLY A 23 28.78 54.40 -16.01
C GLY A 23 27.55 54.97 -16.73
N LEU A 24 26.53 55.34 -15.94
CA LEU A 24 25.48 56.35 -16.15
C LEU A 24 24.77 56.44 -17.52
N ILE A 25 23.44 56.44 -17.51
CA ILE A 25 22.61 57.55 -18.03
C ILE A 25 21.17 57.34 -17.52
N ASP A 26 20.69 58.38 -16.83
CA ASP A 26 19.32 58.63 -16.39
C ASP A 26 18.59 59.36 -17.53
N TRP A 27 17.45 58.82 -17.95
CA TRP A 27 16.44 59.52 -18.74
C TRP A 27 15.09 59.24 -18.09
N GLY A 28 14.64 60.20 -17.29
CA GLY A 28 13.24 60.29 -16.89
C GLY A 28 12.37 60.55 -18.10
N ASP A 29 11.31 59.75 -18.22
CA ASP A 29 10.06 60.12 -18.87
C ASP A 29 8.97 59.19 -18.32
N ASP A 30 8.03 59.76 -17.56
CA ASP A 30 6.83 59.12 -17.03
C ASP A 30 5.87 58.73 -18.17
N PRO A 31 5.40 57.46 -18.22
CA PRO A 31 4.16 57.12 -18.89
C PRO A 31 3.15 56.58 -17.87
N LYS A 32 2.16 57.44 -17.59
CA LYS A 32 0.77 57.16 -17.22
C LYS A 32 0.47 55.69 -16.83
N GLU A 33 0.23 55.50 -15.54
CA GLU A 33 -0.44 54.32 -14.97
C GLU A 33 -1.73 54.03 -15.76
N HIS A 34 -1.69 52.96 -16.55
CA HIS A 34 -2.89 52.27 -16.99
C HIS A 34 -3.18 51.18 -15.96
N ASP A 35 -4.33 51.36 -15.29
CA ASP A 35 -5.00 50.41 -14.41
C ASP A 35 -5.10 49.04 -15.09
N VAL A 36 -4.18 48.13 -14.72
CA VAL A 36 -4.21 46.73 -15.13
C VAL A 36 -5.20 46.05 -14.22
N THR A 37 -6.34 45.73 -14.80
CA THR A 37 -7.41 44.94 -14.20
C THR A 37 -6.86 43.73 -13.45
N ASP A 38 -7.30 43.64 -12.20
CA ASP A 38 -7.08 42.56 -11.24
C ASP A 38 -7.35 41.20 -11.89
N THR A 39 -6.29 40.59 -12.42
CA THR A 39 -6.32 39.21 -12.89
C THR A 39 -6.14 38.36 -11.66
N PRO A 40 -7.12 37.56 -11.23
CA PRO A 40 -6.97 36.73 -10.05
C PRO A 40 -5.73 35.86 -10.22
N ALA A 41 -4.86 35.91 -9.22
CA ALA A 41 -3.67 35.07 -9.16
C ALA A 41 -4.08 33.61 -9.50
N PRO A 42 -3.31 32.89 -10.34
CA PRO A 42 -3.62 31.50 -10.63
C PRO A 42 -3.76 30.76 -9.31
N ALA A 43 -4.89 30.07 -9.13
CA ALA A 43 -5.14 29.23 -7.97
C ALA A 43 -3.88 28.42 -7.72
N THR A 44 -3.26 28.62 -6.55
CA THR A 44 -2.07 27.87 -6.15
C THR A 44 -2.40 26.40 -6.38
N ALA A 45 -1.64 25.73 -7.24
CA ALA A 45 -1.80 24.30 -7.51
C ALA A 45 -1.98 23.62 -6.15
N ALA A 46 -3.16 23.04 -5.91
CA ALA A 46 -3.49 22.46 -4.61
C ALA A 46 -2.33 21.53 -4.22
N SER A 47 -1.73 21.78 -3.06
CA SER A 47 -0.60 20.97 -2.60
C SER A 47 -1.06 19.52 -2.55
N VAL A 48 -0.31 18.64 -3.21
CA VAL A 48 -0.58 17.20 -3.17
C VAL A 48 -0.61 16.79 -1.68
N PRO A 49 -1.70 16.17 -1.20
CA PRO A 49 -1.79 15.79 0.19
C PRO A 49 -0.65 14.83 0.54
N ARG A 50 -0.17 14.85 1.79
CA ARG A 50 0.92 13.98 2.23
C ARG A 50 0.49 13.13 3.41
N ALA A 51 0.90 11.87 3.44
CA ALA A 51 0.73 10.98 4.57
C ALA A 51 1.95 10.06 4.67
N GLU A 52 2.39 9.76 5.89
CA GLU A 52 3.52 8.85 6.12
C GLU A 52 3.08 7.39 6.21
N VAL A 53 1.84 7.19 6.66
CA VAL A 53 1.24 5.86 6.86
C VAL A 53 0.07 5.68 5.89
N GLY A 54 0.10 4.59 5.15
CA GLY A 54 -1.03 4.10 4.35
C GLY A 54 -1.81 3.05 5.13
N VAL A 55 -3.14 3.06 5.00
CA VAL A 55 -3.98 1.94 5.44
C VAL A 55 -4.77 1.43 4.26
N ILE A 56 -4.65 0.13 3.96
CA ILE A 56 -5.42 -0.51 2.90
C ILE A 56 -6.51 -1.38 3.53
N GLY A 57 -7.77 -0.95 3.37
CA GLY A 57 -8.95 -1.65 3.86
C GLY A 57 -9.40 -2.77 2.90
N GLY A 58 -9.53 -3.99 3.43
CA GLY A 58 -10.17 -5.10 2.72
C GLY A 58 -11.69 -5.09 2.88
N SER A 59 -12.33 -6.24 2.63
CA SER A 59 -13.75 -6.46 2.93
C SER A 59 -14.09 -6.03 4.36
N GLY A 60 -15.19 -5.30 4.53
CA GLY A 60 -15.68 -4.88 5.86
C GLY A 60 -15.01 -3.63 6.46
N LEU A 61 -13.99 -3.07 5.80
CA LEU A 61 -13.37 -1.80 6.21
C LEU A 61 -13.46 -0.78 5.06
N TYR A 62 -14.62 -0.14 4.94
CA TYR A 62 -14.91 0.85 3.87
C TYR A 62 -14.81 2.30 4.36
N SER A 63 -14.88 2.52 5.67
CA SER A 63 -14.60 3.78 6.33
C SER A 63 -13.70 3.52 7.53
N LEU A 64 -12.78 4.45 7.78
CA LEU A 64 -11.81 4.37 8.88
C LEU A 64 -11.59 5.74 9.51
N LEU A 65 -11.56 6.79 8.69
CA LEU A 65 -11.35 8.17 9.12
C LEU A 65 -12.68 8.89 9.28
N ASP A 66 -12.72 9.87 10.18
CA ASP A 66 -13.89 10.72 10.38
C ASP A 66 -14.12 11.60 9.14
N PRO A 67 -15.28 11.50 8.46
CA PRO A 67 -15.58 12.31 7.29
C PRO A 67 -15.59 13.83 7.56
N ALA A 68 -15.77 14.26 8.81
CA ALA A 68 -15.75 15.67 9.16
C ALA A 68 -14.33 16.27 9.20
N THR A 69 -13.29 15.42 9.26
CA THR A 69 -11.88 15.82 9.42
C THR A 69 -10.94 15.18 8.39
N SER A 70 -11.49 14.58 7.34
CA SER A 70 -10.73 13.93 6.28
C SER A 70 -11.16 14.40 4.88
N GLU A 71 -10.24 14.26 3.93
CA GLU A 71 -10.41 14.70 2.55
C GLU A 71 -10.19 13.53 1.60
N SER A 72 -11.08 13.35 0.62
CA SER A 72 -10.94 12.32 -0.42
C SER A 72 -10.30 12.90 -1.68
N HIS A 73 -9.30 12.20 -2.20
CA HIS A 73 -8.52 12.65 -3.34
C HIS A 73 -8.50 11.57 -4.43
N ARG A 74 -8.83 11.98 -5.66
CA ARG A 74 -8.64 11.15 -6.85
C ARG A 74 -7.19 11.25 -7.32
N ILE A 75 -6.41 10.21 -7.06
CA ILE A 75 -5.02 10.14 -7.49
C ILE A 75 -4.95 9.52 -8.88
N GLN A 76 -4.40 10.26 -9.84
CA GLN A 76 -4.12 9.75 -11.17
C GLN A 76 -2.80 8.97 -11.14
N THR A 77 -2.73 7.81 -11.80
CA THR A 77 -1.51 6.97 -11.80
C THR A 77 -1.11 6.58 -13.22
N PRO A 78 0.15 6.22 -13.47
CA PRO A 78 0.60 5.70 -14.77
C PRO A 78 0.03 4.31 -15.12
N PHE A 79 -0.61 3.63 -14.16
CA PHE A 79 -1.06 2.25 -14.30
C PHE A 79 -2.57 2.13 -14.57
N GLY A 80 -3.32 3.17 -14.25
CA GLY A 80 -4.78 3.18 -14.32
C GLY A 80 -5.41 3.88 -13.11
N PRO A 81 -6.74 3.79 -12.97
CA PRO A 81 -7.41 4.28 -11.77
C PRO A 81 -7.09 3.40 -10.56
N THR A 82 -7.00 4.02 -9.38
CA THR A 82 -7.05 3.30 -8.11
C THR A 82 -8.42 2.65 -7.88
N SER A 83 -8.48 1.67 -6.98
CA SER A 83 -9.75 1.02 -6.60
C SER A 83 -10.80 1.99 -6.06
N SER A 84 -10.36 3.01 -5.32
CA SER A 84 -11.19 4.10 -4.80
C SER A 84 -10.39 5.41 -4.76
N GLU A 85 -11.06 6.51 -4.45
CA GLU A 85 -10.37 7.71 -3.98
C GLU A 85 -9.56 7.38 -2.70
N VAL A 86 -8.47 8.12 -2.50
CA VAL A 86 -7.62 8.01 -1.31
C VAL A 86 -8.09 9.05 -0.30
N THR A 87 -8.54 8.61 0.85
CA THR A 87 -8.97 9.51 1.93
C THR A 87 -7.79 9.81 2.85
N VAL A 88 -7.45 11.09 3.01
CA VAL A 88 -6.36 11.54 3.89
C VAL A 88 -6.93 12.23 5.12
N GLY A 89 -6.45 11.83 6.30
CA GLY A 89 -6.92 12.37 7.58
C GLY A 89 -6.04 11.93 8.74
N GLU A 90 -6.51 12.11 9.97
CA GLU A 90 -5.80 11.72 11.19
C GLU A 90 -6.34 10.39 11.76
N LEU A 91 -5.44 9.50 12.16
CA LEU A 91 -5.77 8.27 12.88
C LEU A 91 -4.70 8.01 13.94
N ALA A 92 -5.13 7.83 15.19
CA ALA A 92 -4.23 7.57 16.32
C ALA A 92 -3.06 8.58 16.46
N GLY A 93 -3.28 9.84 16.07
CA GLY A 93 -2.27 10.92 16.11
C GLY A 93 -1.30 10.92 14.93
N ARG A 94 -1.62 10.18 13.86
CA ARG A 94 -0.82 10.11 12.63
C ARG A 94 -1.65 10.51 11.43
N ARG A 95 -1.03 11.26 10.51
CA ARG A 95 -1.62 11.53 9.20
C ARG A 95 -1.58 10.30 8.31
N VAL A 96 -2.75 9.77 7.99
CA VAL A 96 -2.96 8.50 7.28
C VAL A 96 -3.60 8.73 5.91
N ALA A 97 -3.13 8.01 4.90
CA ALA A 97 -3.80 7.82 3.62
C ALA A 97 -4.53 6.48 3.60
N PHE A 98 -5.87 6.50 3.57
CA PHE A 98 -6.72 5.32 3.55
C PHE A 98 -7.22 5.02 2.14
N LEU A 99 -7.07 3.77 1.70
CA LEU A 99 -7.55 3.27 0.41
C LEU A 99 -8.37 2.00 0.60
N THR A 100 -9.52 1.90 -0.05
CA THR A 100 -10.34 0.69 -0.05
C THR A 100 -9.95 -0.22 -1.21
N ARG A 101 -9.56 -1.46 -0.91
CA ARG A 101 -9.00 -2.38 -1.89
C ARG A 101 -10.00 -2.78 -2.99
N HIS A 102 -11.27 -2.94 -2.62
CA HIS A 102 -12.34 -3.40 -3.49
C HIS A 102 -13.22 -2.26 -4.04
N GLY A 103 -12.77 -1.02 -3.91
CA GLY A 103 -13.60 0.16 -4.14
C GLY A 103 -14.58 0.43 -2.99
N ALA A 104 -15.19 1.61 -3.01
CA ALA A 104 -16.06 2.08 -1.92
C ALA A 104 -17.28 1.16 -1.70
N ASP A 105 -17.82 0.61 -2.78
CA ASP A 105 -19.02 -0.24 -2.76
C ASP A 105 -18.71 -1.74 -2.91
N HIS A 106 -17.45 -2.15 -2.67
CA HIS A 106 -17.00 -3.53 -2.88
C HIS A 106 -17.20 -4.05 -4.33
N SER A 107 -17.05 -3.15 -5.31
CA SER A 107 -17.36 -3.38 -6.72
C SER A 107 -16.22 -4.03 -7.52
N VAL A 108 -15.00 -4.09 -6.97
CA VAL A 108 -13.81 -4.61 -7.66
C VAL A 108 -13.41 -5.96 -7.10
N ALA A 109 -13.56 -7.01 -7.92
CA ALA A 109 -13.15 -8.38 -7.57
C ALA A 109 -11.62 -8.48 -7.41
N PRO A 110 -11.10 -9.41 -6.57
CA PRO A 110 -9.67 -9.49 -6.26
C PRO A 110 -8.72 -9.52 -7.48
N HIS A 111 -9.06 -10.30 -8.50
CA HIS A 111 -8.25 -10.46 -9.72
C HIS A 111 -8.34 -9.28 -10.69
N LEU A 112 -9.24 -8.30 -10.44
CA LEU A 112 -9.41 -7.09 -11.24
C LEU A 112 -8.85 -5.84 -10.56
N ILE A 113 -8.31 -5.97 -9.34
CA ILE A 113 -7.68 -4.85 -8.64
C ILE A 113 -6.40 -4.46 -9.38
N ASP A 114 -6.27 -3.17 -9.68
CA ASP A 114 -5.00 -2.61 -10.13
C ASP A 114 -4.12 -2.30 -8.91
N TYR A 115 -3.39 -3.32 -8.46
CA TYR A 115 -2.50 -3.21 -7.31
C TYR A 115 -1.37 -2.20 -7.54
N ARG A 116 -0.92 -2.05 -8.79
CA ARG A 116 0.13 -1.08 -9.15
C ARG A 116 -0.37 0.34 -8.99
N ALA A 117 -1.59 0.63 -9.46
CA ALA A 117 -2.22 1.94 -9.25
C ALA A 117 -2.37 2.25 -7.76
N ASN A 118 -2.90 1.31 -6.96
CA ASN A 118 -3.10 1.51 -5.52
C ASN A 118 -1.80 1.80 -4.77
N ILE A 119 -0.77 0.97 -4.97
CA ILE A 119 0.50 1.12 -4.27
C ILE A 119 1.26 2.37 -4.74
N TRP A 120 1.29 2.64 -6.05
CA TRP A 120 1.93 3.84 -6.58
C TRP A 120 1.24 5.11 -6.09
N ALA A 121 -0.09 5.13 -6.01
CA ALA A 121 -0.84 6.26 -5.48
C ALA A 121 -0.44 6.56 -4.02
N LEU A 122 -0.40 5.56 -3.15
CA LEU A 122 0.06 5.74 -1.77
C LEU A 122 1.50 6.24 -1.71
N ALA A 123 2.40 5.65 -2.51
CA ALA A 123 3.79 6.08 -2.58
C ALA A 123 3.93 7.56 -3.02
N SER A 124 3.13 8.00 -3.99
CA SER A 124 3.12 9.38 -4.49
C SER A 124 2.70 10.42 -3.43
N LEU A 125 1.97 9.98 -2.39
CA LEU A 125 1.58 10.79 -1.24
C LEU A 125 2.65 10.81 -0.13
N GLY A 126 3.76 10.10 -0.32
CA GLY A 126 4.87 10.02 0.65
C GLY A 126 4.73 8.91 1.69
N VAL A 127 3.82 7.94 1.47
CA VAL A 127 3.65 6.80 2.38
C VAL A 127 4.93 5.97 2.41
N SER A 128 5.46 5.72 3.60
CA SER A 128 6.64 4.85 3.83
C SER A 128 6.28 3.55 4.56
N ALA A 129 5.13 3.51 5.24
CA ALA A 129 4.60 2.32 5.92
C ALA A 129 3.14 2.04 5.53
N ILE A 130 2.80 0.78 5.25
CA ILE A 130 1.43 0.35 5.00
C ILE A 130 0.96 -0.61 6.10
N VAL A 131 -0.21 -0.34 6.65
CA VAL A 131 -1.00 -1.29 7.43
C VAL A 131 -2.09 -1.85 6.53
N SER A 132 -1.94 -3.09 6.07
CA SER A 132 -2.96 -3.76 5.27
C SER A 132 -3.90 -4.58 6.16
N SER A 133 -5.21 -4.45 5.95
CA SER A 133 -6.21 -5.33 6.56
C SER A 133 -6.75 -6.35 5.55
N SER A 134 -7.00 -7.59 6.00
CA SER A 134 -7.50 -8.68 5.14
C SER A 134 -8.47 -9.61 5.87
N ALA A 135 -9.57 -9.98 5.21
CA ALA A 135 -10.40 -11.11 5.62
C ALA A 135 -9.78 -12.40 5.08
N VAL A 136 -9.67 -13.43 5.90
CA VAL A 136 -9.00 -14.69 5.54
C VAL A 136 -9.77 -15.91 6.08
N GLY A 137 -9.68 -17.04 5.37
CA GLY A 137 -10.13 -18.32 5.89
C GLY A 137 -9.00 -19.05 6.61
N GLY A 138 -9.29 -19.72 7.73
CA GLY A 138 -8.35 -20.58 8.43
C GLY A 138 -8.32 -21.97 7.80
N VAL A 139 -7.14 -22.45 7.39
CA VAL A 139 -6.98 -23.82 6.86
C VAL A 139 -6.39 -24.79 7.89
N SER A 140 -6.04 -24.30 9.08
CA SER A 140 -5.58 -25.09 10.23
C SER A 140 -6.39 -24.77 11.49
N PRO A 141 -6.68 -25.76 12.38
CA PRO A 141 -7.33 -25.53 13.67
C PRO A 141 -6.62 -24.54 14.59
N ASP A 142 -5.31 -24.34 14.40
CA ASP A 142 -4.54 -23.36 15.19
C ASP A 142 -4.92 -21.90 14.84
N TYR A 143 -5.61 -21.68 13.73
CA TYR A 143 -6.06 -20.37 13.23
C TYR A 143 -7.59 -20.37 13.09
N PRO A 144 -8.35 -20.49 14.20
CA PRO A 144 -9.80 -20.58 14.15
C PRO A 144 -10.44 -19.22 13.78
N PRO A 145 -11.70 -19.22 13.31
CA PRO A 145 -12.48 -17.99 13.12
C PRO A 145 -12.47 -17.09 14.36
N GLY A 146 -12.41 -15.78 14.14
CA GLY A 146 -12.28 -14.78 15.21
C GLY A 146 -10.84 -14.43 15.59
N SER A 147 -9.84 -15.14 15.06
CA SER A 147 -8.43 -14.84 15.32
C SER A 147 -7.96 -13.61 14.54
N LEU A 148 -7.18 -12.74 15.18
CA LEU A 148 -6.31 -11.78 14.49
C LEU A 148 -4.97 -12.46 14.18
N VAL A 149 -4.42 -12.20 13.01
CA VAL A 149 -3.17 -12.80 12.55
C VAL A 149 -2.27 -11.72 11.95
N LEU A 150 -1.06 -11.56 12.48
CA LEU A 150 -0.01 -10.84 11.79
C LEU A 150 0.62 -11.78 10.77
N THR A 151 0.31 -11.58 9.50
CA THR A 151 0.81 -12.40 8.40
C THR A 151 2.26 -12.03 8.11
N ASP A 152 3.16 -13.01 8.03
CA ASP A 152 4.61 -12.82 7.83
C ASP A 152 5.16 -13.57 6.60
N GLN A 153 4.40 -14.49 6.02
CA GLN A 153 4.79 -15.28 4.85
C GLN A 153 3.63 -15.49 3.89
N LEU A 154 3.94 -15.78 2.62
CA LEU A 154 2.92 -16.08 1.61
C LEU A 154 3.31 -17.21 0.66
N LEU A 155 2.29 -17.89 0.14
CA LEU A 155 2.33 -18.83 -0.97
C LEU A 155 1.45 -18.28 -2.09
N ASP A 156 2.05 -17.96 -3.24
CA ASP A 156 1.31 -17.40 -4.36
C ASP A 156 0.65 -18.50 -5.23
N ARG A 157 -0.66 -18.37 -5.45
CA ARG A 157 -1.48 -19.18 -6.34
C ARG A 157 -2.30 -18.31 -7.29
N THR A 158 -1.91 -17.06 -7.46
CA THR A 158 -2.50 -16.11 -8.39
C THR A 158 -1.89 -16.28 -9.79
N TRP A 159 -2.48 -15.62 -10.79
CA TRP A 159 -1.96 -15.59 -12.15
C TRP A 159 -2.49 -14.38 -12.91
N GLY A 160 -1.74 -13.91 -13.91
CA GLY A 160 -2.18 -12.86 -14.83
C GLY A 160 -2.36 -11.45 -14.22
N ARG A 161 -2.06 -11.27 -12.93
CA ARG A 161 -2.04 -9.97 -12.27
C ARG A 161 -0.74 -9.24 -12.65
N PRO A 162 -0.76 -7.96 -13.05
CA PRO A 162 0.46 -7.18 -13.12
C PRO A 162 1.08 -7.05 -11.72
N ASP A 163 2.23 -7.69 -11.52
CA ASP A 163 2.83 -7.95 -10.21
C ASP A 163 4.21 -7.30 -10.02
N THR A 164 4.64 -6.47 -10.97
CA THR A 164 5.86 -5.66 -10.88
C THR A 164 5.67 -4.29 -11.52
N PHE A 165 6.37 -3.29 -10.99
CA PHE A 165 6.60 -2.00 -11.61
C PHE A 165 7.73 -2.05 -12.64
N PHE A 166 8.63 -3.03 -12.59
CA PHE A 166 9.84 -3.10 -13.41
C PHE A 166 9.62 -3.95 -14.67
N ASP A 167 8.61 -3.57 -15.44
CA ASP A 167 8.13 -4.28 -16.65
C ASP A 167 8.62 -3.67 -17.99
N ALA A 168 9.37 -2.57 -17.94
CA ALA A 168 9.80 -1.82 -19.11
C ALA A 168 11.30 -1.46 -19.10
N GLY A 169 12.14 -2.37 -19.60
CA GLY A 169 13.55 -2.10 -19.95
C GLY A 169 14.58 -2.15 -18.82
N VAL A 170 14.14 -2.07 -17.56
CA VAL A 170 15.00 -2.30 -16.38
C VAL A 170 14.40 -3.46 -15.59
N VAL A 171 15.18 -4.51 -15.38
CA VAL A 171 14.78 -5.66 -14.56
C VAL A 171 15.28 -5.46 -13.14
N GLN A 172 14.38 -5.60 -12.17
CA GLN A 172 14.70 -5.64 -10.75
C GLN A 172 14.31 -7.00 -10.18
N HIS A 173 15.17 -7.58 -9.35
CA HIS A 173 14.91 -8.84 -8.67
C HIS A 173 14.78 -8.59 -7.17
N LEU A 174 13.56 -8.32 -6.73
CA LEU A 174 13.26 -8.11 -5.32
C LEU A 174 13.55 -9.38 -4.50
N SER A 175 14.27 -9.22 -3.38
CA SER A 175 14.41 -10.28 -2.39
C SER A 175 13.13 -10.39 -1.53
N ALA A 176 12.27 -11.35 -1.86
CA ALA A 176 10.99 -11.57 -1.17
C ALA A 176 11.04 -12.67 -0.08
N ALA A 177 12.23 -12.99 0.45
CA ALA A 177 12.38 -14.00 1.50
C ALA A 177 11.54 -13.69 2.75
N ASP A 178 11.49 -12.41 3.13
CA ASP A 178 10.63 -11.87 4.17
C ASP A 178 9.75 -10.76 3.55
N PRO A 179 8.58 -11.11 3.00
CA PRO A 179 7.78 -10.19 2.18
C PRO A 179 7.17 -9.06 3.02
N PHE A 180 6.87 -9.31 4.29
CA PHE A 180 6.41 -8.30 5.24
C PHE A 180 7.59 -7.66 5.97
N ASP A 181 7.44 -6.42 6.42
CA ASP A 181 8.52 -5.69 7.06
C ASP A 181 8.75 -6.18 8.51
N PRO A 182 9.93 -6.72 8.85
CA PRO A 182 10.16 -7.34 10.14
C PRO A 182 10.15 -6.34 11.30
N GLU A 183 10.51 -5.07 11.07
CA GLU A 183 10.43 -4.05 12.12
C GLU A 183 8.98 -3.68 12.41
N LEU A 184 8.20 -3.36 11.37
CA LEU A 184 6.77 -3.06 11.54
C LEU A 184 6.01 -4.24 12.13
N HIS A 185 6.34 -5.47 11.72
CA HIS A 185 5.75 -6.70 12.25
C HIS A 185 6.03 -6.87 13.74
N ALA A 186 7.29 -6.70 14.18
CA ALA A 186 7.65 -6.82 15.58
C ALA A 186 6.96 -5.76 16.47
N ARG A 187 6.83 -4.53 15.96
CA ARG A 187 6.14 -3.43 16.66
C ARG A 187 4.63 -3.67 16.74
N ALA A 188 4.01 -4.08 15.64
CA ALA A 188 2.60 -4.48 15.62
C ALA A 188 2.33 -5.62 16.60
N ALA A 189 3.20 -6.64 16.64
CA ALA A 189 3.07 -7.75 17.55
C ALA A 189 3.14 -7.30 19.02
N ALA A 190 4.04 -6.36 19.36
CA ALA A 190 4.11 -5.81 20.71
C ALA A 190 2.83 -5.02 21.07
N ALA A 191 2.37 -4.14 20.18
CA ALA A 191 1.19 -3.31 20.39
C ALA A 191 -0.10 -4.15 20.55
N LEU A 192 -0.27 -5.20 19.75
CA LEU A 192 -1.45 -6.07 19.82
C LEU A 192 -1.45 -6.97 21.06
N VAL A 193 -0.28 -7.44 21.50
CA VAL A 193 -0.15 -8.19 22.76
C VAL A 193 -0.53 -7.32 23.96
N GLU A 194 -0.08 -6.07 23.97
CA GLU A 194 -0.45 -5.10 25.00
C GLU A 194 -1.97 -4.82 24.97
N LEU A 195 -2.53 -4.62 23.78
CA LEU A 195 -3.96 -4.37 23.59
C LEU A 195 -4.84 -5.52 24.10
N GLU A 196 -4.39 -6.77 23.95
CA GLU A 196 -5.13 -7.99 24.38
C GLU A 196 -4.90 -8.34 25.87
N GLY A 197 -4.13 -7.54 26.63
CA GLY A 197 -3.97 -7.73 28.08
C GLY A 197 -2.77 -8.58 28.52
N GLY A 198 -1.78 -8.80 27.64
CA GLY A 198 -0.40 -8.96 28.08
C GLY A 198 0.16 -10.36 28.31
N ASP A 199 -0.42 -11.43 27.77
CA ASP A 199 0.27 -12.74 27.77
C ASP A 199 0.42 -13.31 26.35
N ARG A 200 1.64 -13.22 25.81
CA ARG A 200 2.04 -13.74 24.49
C ARG A 200 1.86 -15.25 24.34
N ALA A 201 1.69 -15.95 25.46
CA ALA A 201 1.90 -17.37 25.58
C ALA A 201 0.63 -18.21 25.57
N ASP A 202 -0.57 -17.62 25.58
CA ASP A 202 -1.79 -18.42 25.44
C ASP A 202 -1.95 -18.88 23.97
N PRO A 203 -1.69 -20.17 23.65
CA PRO A 203 -1.85 -20.67 22.29
C PRO A 203 -3.33 -20.63 21.85
N ALA A 204 -4.26 -20.53 22.80
CA ALA A 204 -5.69 -20.38 22.57
C ALA A 204 -6.15 -18.91 22.53
N GLY A 205 -5.25 -17.95 22.78
CA GLY A 205 -5.56 -16.52 22.72
C GLY A 205 -6.03 -16.10 21.33
N PRO A 206 -6.71 -14.96 21.16
CA PRO A 206 -7.34 -14.61 19.90
C PRO A 206 -6.40 -13.91 18.91
N LEU A 207 -5.08 -13.93 19.16
CA LEU A 207 -4.02 -13.33 18.35
C LEU A 207 -2.99 -14.38 17.94
N ARG A 208 -2.55 -14.33 16.68
CA ARG A 208 -1.40 -15.05 16.14
C ARG A 208 -0.40 -14.02 15.61
N THR A 209 0.85 -14.08 16.07
CA THR A 209 1.90 -13.13 15.70
C THR A 209 2.74 -13.60 14.50
N SER A 210 2.35 -14.69 13.86
CA SER A 210 2.93 -15.26 12.64
C SER A 210 1.82 -15.99 11.89
N GLY A 211 1.96 -16.14 10.58
CA GLY A 211 0.98 -16.81 9.74
C GLY A 211 1.38 -16.75 8.28
N THR A 212 1.49 -17.93 7.66
CA THR A 212 1.67 -18.10 6.22
C THR A 212 0.32 -18.11 5.53
N VAL A 213 0.10 -17.15 4.63
CA VAL A 213 -1.11 -17.12 3.80
C VAL A 213 -0.90 -17.82 2.46
N VAL A 214 -1.88 -18.57 1.98
CA VAL A 214 -1.97 -18.87 0.54
C VAL A 214 -2.87 -17.84 -0.13
N VAL A 215 -2.36 -17.18 -1.16
CA VAL A 215 -3.11 -16.18 -1.94
C VAL A 215 -3.65 -16.85 -3.20
N ILE A 216 -4.94 -17.17 -3.22
CA ILE A 216 -5.59 -17.78 -4.38
C ILE A 216 -6.16 -16.71 -5.32
N GLN A 217 -6.41 -17.09 -6.57
CA GLN A 217 -6.88 -16.14 -7.57
C GLN A 217 -8.27 -15.56 -7.29
N GLY A 218 -9.19 -16.38 -6.78
CA GLY A 218 -10.62 -16.05 -6.73
C GLY A 218 -11.27 -16.01 -8.13
N PRO A 219 -12.54 -15.58 -8.24
CA PRO A 219 -13.41 -15.14 -7.15
C PRO A 219 -14.08 -16.31 -6.41
N ARG A 220 -13.96 -17.55 -6.90
CA ARG A 220 -14.47 -18.71 -6.16
C ARG A 220 -13.63 -18.98 -4.91
N PHE A 221 -14.29 -19.50 -3.88
CA PHE A 221 -13.60 -20.10 -2.74
C PHE A 221 -12.96 -21.45 -3.11
N SER A 222 -12.14 -21.97 -2.20
CA SER A 222 -11.44 -23.23 -2.34
C SER A 222 -12.41 -24.41 -2.34
N THR A 223 -12.10 -25.44 -3.10
CA THR A 223 -12.64 -26.77 -2.84
C THR A 223 -12.00 -27.37 -1.59
N ARG A 224 -12.62 -28.40 -0.99
CA ARG A 224 -12.02 -29.11 0.16
C ARG A 224 -10.67 -29.74 -0.16
N ALA A 225 -10.48 -30.24 -1.38
CA ALA A 225 -9.20 -30.81 -1.81
C ALA A 225 -8.10 -29.74 -1.86
N GLU A 226 -8.40 -28.56 -2.39
CA GLU A 226 -7.48 -27.42 -2.40
C GLU A 226 -7.12 -26.97 -0.98
N SER A 227 -8.13 -26.82 -0.11
CA SER A 227 -7.95 -26.44 1.30
C SER A 227 -7.00 -27.39 2.05
N LEU A 228 -7.20 -28.71 1.89
CA LEU A 228 -6.31 -29.73 2.45
C LEU A 228 -4.89 -29.63 1.89
N TRP A 229 -4.77 -29.39 0.58
CA TRP A 229 -3.48 -29.24 -0.07
C TRP A 229 -2.73 -28.00 0.41
N PHE A 230 -3.41 -26.86 0.58
CA PHE A 230 -2.82 -25.63 1.11
C PHE A 230 -2.25 -25.84 2.51
N ARG A 231 -3.02 -26.51 3.39
CA ARG A 231 -2.55 -26.88 4.73
C ARG A 231 -1.30 -27.77 4.65
N GLN A 232 -1.29 -28.78 3.79
CA GLN A 232 -0.14 -29.67 3.59
C GLN A 232 1.09 -28.93 3.03
N ALA A 233 0.87 -27.88 2.23
CA ALA A 233 1.91 -27.02 1.70
C ALA A 233 2.44 -26.00 2.73
N GLY A 234 1.92 -26.00 3.97
CA GLY A 234 2.37 -25.12 5.05
C GLY A 234 1.59 -23.81 5.17
N ALA A 235 0.48 -23.64 4.45
CA ALA A 235 -0.40 -22.50 4.67
C ALA A 235 -1.16 -22.64 6.00
N HIS A 236 -1.36 -21.51 6.66
CA HIS A 236 -2.13 -21.37 7.89
C HIS A 236 -3.49 -20.73 7.61
N ILE A 237 -3.52 -19.77 6.71
CA ILE A 237 -4.70 -19.00 6.29
C ILE A 237 -4.75 -18.90 4.76
N VAL A 238 -5.93 -18.59 4.20
CA VAL A 238 -6.14 -18.39 2.76
C VAL A 238 -6.84 -17.05 2.51
N ASN A 239 -6.42 -16.34 1.46
CA ASN A 239 -7.09 -15.13 1.00
C ASN A 239 -6.95 -14.96 -0.52
N MET A 240 -7.29 -13.76 -1.04
CA MET A 240 -7.20 -13.46 -2.46
C MET A 240 -6.39 -12.20 -2.80
N THR A 241 -5.81 -11.49 -1.83
CA THR A 241 -5.44 -10.08 -2.01
C THR A 241 -4.05 -9.64 -1.54
N GLN A 242 -3.37 -10.40 -0.67
CA GLN A 242 -2.07 -9.96 -0.14
C GLN A 242 -0.93 -9.97 -1.18
N TYR A 243 -1.07 -10.78 -2.23
CA TYR A 243 -0.18 -10.76 -3.41
C TYR A 243 -0.95 -10.24 -4.64
N PRO A 244 -0.36 -9.36 -5.48
CA PRO A 244 1.01 -8.82 -5.42
C PRO A 244 1.18 -7.57 -4.54
N GLU A 245 0.18 -7.17 -3.75
CA GLU A 245 0.19 -5.92 -2.97
C GLU A 245 1.45 -5.70 -2.13
N VAL A 246 1.84 -6.68 -1.31
CA VAL A 246 3.01 -6.58 -0.43
C VAL A 246 4.34 -6.51 -1.20
N VAL A 247 4.40 -7.20 -2.34
CA VAL A 247 5.58 -7.23 -3.22
C VAL A 247 5.74 -5.91 -3.95
N LEU A 248 4.65 -5.35 -4.47
CA LEU A 248 4.65 -4.03 -5.09
C LEU A 248 5.03 -2.93 -4.09
N ALA A 249 4.52 -3.00 -2.86
CA ALA A 249 4.93 -2.06 -1.81
C ALA A 249 6.44 -2.15 -1.55
N SER A 250 6.97 -3.37 -1.46
CA SER A 250 8.40 -3.63 -1.28
C SER A 250 9.26 -3.16 -2.46
N GLU A 251 8.77 -3.26 -3.69
CA GLU A 251 9.44 -2.70 -4.88
C GLU A 251 9.61 -1.18 -4.83
N LEU A 252 8.75 -0.48 -4.08
CA LEU A 252 8.87 0.97 -3.82
C LEU A 252 9.53 1.28 -2.48
N ASN A 253 10.16 0.29 -1.83
CA ASN A 253 10.76 0.39 -0.50
C ASN A 253 9.77 0.87 0.59
N ILE A 254 8.49 0.50 0.47
CA ILE A 254 7.45 0.78 1.46
C ILE A 254 7.33 -0.44 2.36
N GLY A 255 7.54 -0.24 3.66
CA GLY A 255 7.35 -1.30 4.65
C GLY A 255 5.88 -1.66 4.77
N THR A 256 5.56 -2.95 4.86
CA THR A 256 4.17 -3.41 5.02
C THR A 256 4.04 -4.33 6.22
N VAL A 257 3.03 -4.08 7.05
CA VAL A 257 2.53 -5.02 8.04
C VAL A 257 1.08 -5.37 7.69
N ASN A 258 0.72 -6.64 7.78
CA ASN A 258 -0.64 -7.09 7.50
C ASN A 258 -1.33 -7.62 8.76
N LEU A 259 -2.52 -7.10 9.01
CA LEU A 259 -3.45 -7.58 10.01
C LEU A 259 -4.59 -8.35 9.32
N SER A 260 -4.54 -9.66 9.42
CA SER A 260 -5.58 -10.55 8.93
C SER A 260 -6.58 -10.88 10.03
N PHE A 261 -7.86 -10.97 9.68
CA PHE A 261 -8.92 -11.46 10.56
C PHE A 261 -9.52 -12.73 9.97
N VAL A 262 -9.46 -13.82 10.75
CA VAL A 262 -9.98 -15.12 10.31
C VAL A 262 -11.50 -15.11 10.38
N THR A 263 -12.16 -15.18 9.23
CA THR A 263 -13.62 -15.10 9.12
C THR A 263 -14.32 -16.43 9.06
N ASP A 264 -13.63 -17.50 8.70
CA ASP A 264 -14.22 -18.81 8.42
C ASP A 264 -13.13 -19.89 8.43
N ALA A 265 -13.53 -21.16 8.32
CA ALA A 265 -12.62 -22.29 8.25
C ALA A 265 -12.39 -22.79 6.81
N ASP A 266 -12.43 -21.87 5.83
CA ASP A 266 -12.32 -22.13 4.38
C ASP A 266 -13.28 -23.24 3.91
N ALA A 267 -12.79 -24.46 3.68
CA ALA A 267 -13.65 -25.59 3.31
C ALA A 267 -14.31 -26.30 4.51
N GLY A 268 -14.34 -25.66 5.68
CA GLY A 268 -14.90 -26.19 6.93
C GLY A 268 -13.98 -27.20 7.63
N LEU A 269 -12.67 -27.09 7.46
CA LEU A 269 -11.68 -28.05 7.99
C LEU A 269 -11.16 -27.72 9.39
N ALA A 270 -11.44 -26.50 9.85
CA ALA A 270 -11.02 -25.95 11.14
C ALA A 270 -12.15 -25.15 11.82
N PRO A 271 -13.35 -25.72 12.01
CA PRO A 271 -14.50 -25.00 12.54
C PRO A 271 -14.29 -24.57 14.00
N LEU A 272 -15.13 -23.65 14.48
CA LEU A 272 -15.16 -23.28 15.89
C LEU A 272 -15.47 -24.49 16.80
N PRO A 273 -14.96 -24.52 18.04
CA PRO A 273 -15.28 -25.58 18.99
C PRO A 273 -16.78 -25.76 19.17
N GLY A 274 -17.28 -26.97 18.90
CA GLY A 274 -18.71 -27.31 19.02
C GLY A 274 -19.55 -27.06 17.76
N GLU A 275 -18.99 -26.48 16.70
CA GLU A 275 -19.68 -26.31 15.42
C GLU A 275 -19.42 -27.47 14.46
N GLN A 276 -20.44 -27.85 13.69
CA GLN A 276 -20.36 -28.90 12.68
C GLN A 276 -20.09 -28.29 11.31
N GLY A 277 -18.80 -28.05 11.04
CA GLY A 277 -18.34 -27.43 9.80
C GLY A 277 -18.55 -25.91 9.81
N ASP A 278 -17.70 -25.22 9.05
CA ASP A 278 -17.69 -23.76 8.93
C ASP A 278 -17.17 -23.39 7.53
N ALA A 279 -17.79 -24.01 6.53
CA ALA A 279 -17.42 -23.80 5.14
C ALA A 279 -17.84 -22.40 4.70
N VAL A 280 -16.92 -21.72 4.03
CA VAL A 280 -17.03 -20.31 3.70
C VAL A 280 -18.19 -20.01 2.75
N THR A 281 -18.89 -18.93 3.05
CA THR A 281 -19.80 -18.23 2.14
C THR A 281 -19.54 -16.73 2.25
N ALA A 282 -19.90 -15.97 1.21
CA ALA A 282 -19.76 -14.52 1.26
C ALA A 282 -20.55 -13.90 2.43
N ASP A 283 -21.77 -14.39 2.68
CA ASP A 283 -22.62 -13.91 3.78
C ASP A 283 -21.98 -14.14 5.15
N LEU A 284 -21.37 -15.31 5.36
CA LEU A 284 -20.67 -15.64 6.60
C LEU A 284 -19.48 -14.69 6.83
N VAL A 285 -18.68 -14.46 5.79
CA VAL A 285 -17.54 -13.54 5.82
C VAL A 285 -18.00 -12.14 6.22
N PHE A 286 -19.01 -11.58 5.53
CA PHE A 286 -19.51 -10.24 5.82
C PHE A 286 -20.17 -10.13 7.19
N ALA A 287 -20.88 -11.17 7.65
CA ALA A 287 -21.47 -11.17 8.98
C ALA A 287 -20.41 -11.07 10.08
N ARG A 288 -19.39 -11.95 10.04
CA ARG A 288 -18.33 -11.96 11.05
C ARG A 288 -17.44 -10.72 11.00
N LEU A 289 -17.18 -10.15 9.81
CA LEU A 289 -16.46 -8.89 9.68
C LEU A 289 -17.20 -7.72 10.32
N ARG A 290 -18.53 -7.64 10.11
CA ARG A 290 -19.35 -6.58 10.71
C ARG A 290 -19.31 -6.66 12.24
N ASP A 291 -19.43 -7.86 12.79
CA ASP A 291 -19.40 -8.07 14.24
C ASP A 291 -18.00 -7.76 14.83
N ALA A 292 -16.93 -8.07 14.09
CA ALA A 292 -15.56 -7.85 14.51
C ALA A 292 -15.00 -6.45 14.20
N GLN A 293 -15.71 -5.63 13.43
CA GLN A 293 -15.21 -4.34 12.93
C GLN A 293 -14.65 -3.44 14.05
N PRO A 294 -15.31 -3.24 15.22
CA PRO A 294 -14.76 -2.41 16.29
C PRO A 294 -13.46 -2.95 16.89
N ARG A 295 -13.24 -4.27 16.85
CA ARG A 295 -11.98 -4.90 17.29
C ARG A 295 -10.89 -4.71 16.24
N ILE A 296 -11.22 -4.89 14.96
CA ILE A 296 -10.28 -4.69 13.84
C ILE A 296 -9.80 -3.24 13.79
N VAL A 297 -10.70 -2.25 13.91
CA VAL A 297 -10.34 -0.83 13.90
C VAL A 297 -9.41 -0.48 15.07
N ARG A 298 -9.74 -0.93 16.30
CA ARG A 298 -8.86 -0.72 17.47
C ARG A 298 -7.47 -1.36 17.29
N ALA A 299 -7.40 -2.53 16.67
CA ALA A 299 -6.14 -3.18 16.35
C ALA A 299 -5.33 -2.39 15.30
N ILE A 300 -5.98 -1.88 14.25
CA ILE A 300 -5.34 -1.00 13.25
C ILE A 300 -4.80 0.27 13.93
N GLU A 301 -5.59 0.93 14.77
CA GLU A 301 -5.16 2.13 15.51
C GLU A 301 -3.94 1.85 16.39
N ALA A 302 -3.92 0.71 17.09
CA ALA A 302 -2.78 0.29 17.90
C ALA A 302 -1.52 0.07 17.05
N VAL A 303 -1.65 -0.59 15.89
CA VAL A 303 -0.54 -0.80 14.96
C VAL A 303 -0.05 0.52 14.38
N VAL A 304 -0.94 1.42 13.93
CA VAL A 304 -0.58 2.74 13.40
C VAL A 304 0.17 3.57 14.44
N ARG A 305 -0.29 3.58 15.69
CA ARG A 305 0.37 4.28 16.80
C ARG A 305 1.77 3.73 17.08
N ALA A 306 2.01 2.45 16.83
CA ALA A 306 3.29 1.79 17.10
C ALA A 306 4.36 2.05 16.02
N ILE A 307 3.98 2.62 14.87
CA ILE A 307 4.92 2.99 13.80
C ILE A 307 5.73 4.22 14.24
N PRO A 308 7.07 4.22 14.17
CA PRO A 308 7.88 5.40 14.46
C PRO A 308 7.57 6.58 13.54
N ASP A 309 7.72 7.81 14.03
CA ASP A 309 7.57 9.03 13.22
C ASP A 309 8.66 9.13 12.13
N ASP A 310 9.86 8.63 12.42
CA ASP A 310 10.99 8.63 11.51
C ASP A 310 11.12 7.33 10.69
N TYR A 311 10.08 6.48 10.66
CA TYR A 311 10.14 5.19 9.98
C TYR A 311 10.49 5.34 8.48
N ARG A 312 11.41 4.49 8.03
CA ARG A 312 11.78 4.34 6.62
C ARG A 312 11.78 2.86 6.29
N GLY A 313 11.18 2.49 5.16
CA GLY A 313 11.20 1.12 4.69
C GLY A 313 12.61 0.66 4.32
N ARG A 314 12.80 -0.66 4.32
CA ARG A 314 14.06 -1.28 3.91
C ARG A 314 14.39 -0.91 2.46
N PRO A 315 15.63 -0.53 2.13
CA PRO A 315 16.05 -0.25 0.75
C PRO A 315 16.28 -1.57 -0.01
N LEU A 316 15.19 -2.28 -0.34
CA LEU A 316 15.22 -3.55 -1.05
C LEU A 316 15.51 -3.39 -2.54
N ILE A 317 15.08 -2.25 -3.12
CA ILE A 317 15.40 -1.80 -4.48
C ILE A 317 16.22 -0.52 -4.41
N ASP A 318 17.10 -0.33 -5.40
CA ASP A 318 17.91 0.90 -5.52
C ASP A 318 17.01 2.16 -5.54
N PRO A 319 17.28 3.18 -4.70
CA PRO A 319 16.45 4.39 -4.62
C PRO A 319 16.28 5.14 -5.95
N ASP A 320 17.26 5.11 -6.85
CA ASP A 320 17.15 5.75 -8.16
C ASP A 320 16.18 4.97 -9.07
N ALA A 321 16.15 3.64 -8.95
CA ALA A 321 15.19 2.80 -9.65
C ALA A 321 13.75 3.04 -9.13
N VAL A 322 13.58 3.17 -7.81
CA VAL A 322 12.29 3.56 -7.20
C VAL A 322 11.86 4.95 -7.68
N ALA A 323 12.77 5.92 -7.65
CA ALA A 323 12.50 7.28 -8.12
C ALA A 323 12.11 7.31 -9.61
N SER A 324 12.69 6.44 -10.44
CA SER A 324 12.31 6.29 -11.84
C SER A 324 10.85 5.81 -12.01
N VAL A 325 10.40 4.86 -11.18
CA VAL A 325 9.00 4.40 -11.18
C VAL A 325 8.05 5.52 -10.71
N LEU A 326 8.40 6.23 -9.64
CA LEU A 326 7.61 7.34 -9.12
C LEU A 326 7.61 8.57 -10.05
N GLY A 327 8.61 8.69 -10.92
CA GLY A 327 8.70 9.73 -11.94
C GLY A 327 7.99 9.41 -13.26
N ARG A 328 7.34 8.24 -13.39
CA ARG A 328 6.62 7.87 -14.62
C ARG A 328 5.50 8.88 -14.91
N PRO A 329 5.30 9.26 -16.19
CA PRO A 329 4.30 10.24 -16.56
C PRO A 329 2.90 9.70 -16.28
N VAL A 330 2.09 10.52 -15.63
CA VAL A 330 0.67 10.26 -15.45
C VAL A 330 -0.05 10.78 -16.68
N THR A 331 -0.40 9.89 -17.61
CA THR A 331 -1.19 10.28 -18.78
C THR A 331 -2.63 10.52 -18.34
N GLY A 332 -3.05 11.77 -18.27
CA GLY A 332 -4.45 12.11 -18.13
C GLY A 332 -5.23 11.61 -19.35
N ALA A 333 -6.44 11.10 -19.13
CA ALA A 333 -7.42 10.96 -20.20
C ALA A 333 -7.83 12.37 -20.68
N THR A 334 -6.97 13.02 -21.45
CA THR A 334 -7.30 14.24 -22.20
C THR A 334 -7.11 13.91 -23.67
N GLY A 335 -8.21 13.61 -24.37
CA GLY A 335 -8.21 13.32 -25.80
C GLY A 335 -9.51 12.68 -26.27
N ASP A 336 -10.55 13.51 -26.39
CA ASP A 336 -11.65 13.42 -27.36
C ASP A 336 -11.84 12.06 -28.06
N ALA A 337 -12.78 11.26 -27.55
CA ALA A 337 -13.38 10.19 -28.33
C ALA A 337 -14.28 10.85 -29.38
N GLY A 338 -13.66 11.29 -30.48
CA GLY A 338 -14.35 11.64 -31.70
C GLY A 338 -15.23 10.46 -32.12
N ALA A 339 -16.52 10.59 -31.85
CA ALA A 339 -17.54 9.67 -32.30
C ALA A 339 -17.46 9.57 -33.82
N THR A 340 -16.87 8.50 -34.32
CA THR A 340 -17.07 8.08 -35.70
C THR A 340 -18.35 7.25 -35.72
N ASP A 341 -19.40 7.94 -36.10
CA ASP A 341 -20.72 7.43 -36.48
C ASP A 341 -20.60 6.28 -37.51
N PRO A 342 -21.08 5.06 -37.22
CA PRO A 342 -21.24 4.03 -38.23
C PRO A 342 -22.66 4.07 -38.78
N THR A 343 -23.06 5.17 -39.41
CA THR A 343 -24.20 5.20 -40.33
C THR A 343 -23.75 5.60 -41.73
N GLY A 344 -23.46 4.58 -42.55
CA GLY A 344 -23.05 4.77 -43.95
C GLY A 344 -23.08 3.46 -44.72
N ALA A 345 -24.21 3.23 -45.38
CA ALA A 345 -24.62 1.97 -46.01
C ALA A 345 -24.03 1.70 -47.42
N ARG A 346 -24.30 0.47 -47.89
CA ARG A 346 -24.28 -0.05 -49.29
C ARG A 346 -22.87 -0.45 -49.77
N SER A 347 -22.63 -1.62 -50.37
CA SER A 347 -23.43 -2.53 -51.20
C SER A 347 -23.04 -3.98 -50.98
#